data_AF-X0YEQ9-F1
#
_entry.id   AF-X0YEQ9-F1
#
_cell.length_a   1.000
_cell.length_b   1.000
_cell.length_c   1.000
_cell.angle_alpha   90.00
_cell.angle_beta   90.00
_cell.angle_gamma   90.00
#
_symmetry.space_group_name_H-M   'P 1'
#
loop_
_entity.id
_entity.type
_entity.pdbx_description
1 polymer ?
#
loop_
_entity_poly.entity_id
_entity_poly.type
_entity_poly.pdbx_seq_one_letter_code
_entity_poly.pdbx_strand_id
1 'polypeptide(L)'
;MTYNGWRNHETWCVYLHITNEEGSYNYWMEAAQNAWKEAPHDAGTGDPWTVSETARFRLADRLKYDHEEMVGSVFEEASRNLLWLDLLQSALSDVEWAEI
;
A
#
# COMPACT_ATOMS: atom_id res chain seq x y z
N MET A 1 -1.02 -10.37 -18.13
CA MET A 1 0.44 -10.40 -18.31
C MET A 1 1.03 -9.58 -17.18
N THR A 2 2.22 -9.92 -16.68
CA THR A 2 2.90 -9.09 -15.66
C THR A 2 3.59 -7.89 -16.32
N TYR A 3 3.82 -6.83 -15.53
CA TYR A 3 4.56 -5.64 -15.91
C TYR A 3 5.85 -5.58 -15.08
N ASN A 4 7.03 -5.66 -15.71
CA ASN A 4 8.33 -5.72 -15.04
C ASN A 4 8.44 -6.77 -13.90
N GLY A 5 7.65 -7.84 -13.97
CA GLY A 5 7.56 -8.90 -12.95
C GLY A 5 6.32 -8.82 -12.05
N TRP A 6 5.76 -7.62 -11.87
CA TRP A 6 4.60 -7.32 -11.01
C TRP A 6 3.27 -7.59 -11.71
N ARG A 7 2.17 -7.70 -10.96
CA ARG A 7 0.83 -7.98 -11.48
C ARG A 7 0.34 -6.95 -12.50
N ASN A 8 0.61 -5.66 -12.28
CA ASN A 8 0.31 -4.55 -13.19
C ASN A 8 1.34 -3.41 -13.06
N HIS A 9 1.13 -2.35 -13.84
CA HIS A 9 2.04 -1.19 -13.92
C HIS A 9 1.92 -0.29 -12.68
N GLU A 10 0.73 -0.22 -12.11
CA GLU A 10 0.32 0.63 -11.00
C GLU A 10 1.04 0.18 -9.72
N THR A 11 1.02 -1.13 -9.44
CA THR A 11 1.74 -1.75 -8.32
C THR A 11 3.25 -1.59 -8.45
N TRP A 12 3.79 -1.76 -9.67
CA TRP A 12 5.21 -1.49 -9.94
C TRP A 12 5.58 -0.02 -9.71
N CYS A 13 4.72 0.94 -10.06
CA CYS A 13 4.97 2.36 -9.82
C CYS A 13 5.01 2.70 -8.33
N VAL A 14 4.09 2.16 -7.53
CA VAL A 14 4.07 2.36 -6.07
C VAL A 14 5.32 1.76 -5.43
N TYR A 15 5.65 0.51 -5.75
CA TYR A 15 6.89 -0.14 -5.30
C TYR A 15 8.14 0.66 -5.66
N LEU A 16 8.24 1.11 -6.92
CA LEU A 16 9.37 1.89 -7.42
C LEU A 16 9.50 3.24 -6.70
N HIS A 17 8.40 3.89 -6.37
CA HIS A 17 8.41 5.14 -5.61
C HIS A 17 8.92 4.91 -4.18
N ILE A 18 8.31 3.94 -3.48
CA ILE A 18 8.66 3.58 -2.09
C ILE A 18 10.15 3.20 -1.95
N THR A 19 10.70 2.44 -2.91
CA THR A 19 12.08 1.94 -2.83
C THR A 19 13.15 2.93 -3.31
N ASN A 20 12.79 3.95 -4.10
CA ASN A 20 13.75 4.94 -4.61
C ASN A 20 13.99 6.13 -3.65
N GLU A 21 13.05 6.44 -2.77
CA GLU A 21 13.23 7.49 -1.76
C GLU A 21 13.64 6.88 -0.41
N GLU A 22 14.81 7.27 0.12
CA GLU A 22 15.33 6.77 1.40
C GLU A 22 14.38 7.01 2.58
N GLY A 23 13.65 8.13 2.58
CA GLY A 23 12.65 8.44 3.61
C GLY A 23 11.48 7.45 3.60
N SER A 24 10.80 7.33 2.46
CA SER A 24 9.71 6.36 2.26
C SER A 24 10.18 4.92 2.49
N TYR A 25 11.32 4.51 1.95
CA TYR A 25 11.87 3.16 2.15
C TYR A 25 12.06 2.82 3.63
N ASN A 26 12.67 3.71 4.41
CA ASN A 26 12.90 3.48 5.83
C ASN A 26 11.59 3.44 6.64
N TYR A 27 10.63 4.32 6.35
CA TYR A 27 9.30 4.31 6.96
C TYR A 27 8.54 3.00 6.68
N TRP A 28 8.48 2.59 5.40
CA TRP A 28 7.78 1.37 5.00
C TRP A 28 8.48 0.10 5.50
N MET A 29 9.81 0.11 5.63
CA MET A 29 10.58 -0.96 6.27
C MET A 29 10.27 -1.08 7.77
N GLU A 30 10.10 0.04 8.49
CA GLU A 30 9.65 0.01 9.89
C GLU A 30 8.19 -0.48 10.00
N ALA A 31 7.29 0.00 9.14
CA ALA A 31 5.90 -0.43 9.08
C ALA A 31 5.78 -1.95 8.84
N ALA A 32 6.55 -2.51 7.91
CA ALA A 32 6.63 -3.94 7.63
C ALA A 32 7.12 -4.75 8.84
N GLN A 33 8.15 -4.26 9.53
CA GLN A 33 8.64 -4.89 10.76
C GLN A 33 7.61 -4.83 11.89
N ASN A 34 6.83 -3.76 12.01
CA ASN A 34 5.79 -3.63 13.04
C ASN A 34 4.58 -4.52 12.72
N ALA A 35 4.14 -4.58 11.46
CA ALA A 35 3.13 -5.53 11.01
C ALA A 35 3.53 -6.99 11.29
N TRP A 36 4.81 -7.36 11.11
CA TRP A 36 5.32 -8.69 11.46
C TRP A 36 5.35 -8.96 12.98
N LYS A 37 5.68 -7.95 13.81
CA LYS A 37 5.67 -8.08 15.29
C LYS A 37 4.25 -8.25 15.84
N GLU A 38 3.27 -7.60 15.22
CA GLU A 38 1.87 -7.59 15.68
C GLU A 38 1.05 -8.77 15.13
N ALA A 39 1.34 -9.27 13.93
CA ALA A 39 0.61 -10.38 13.31
C ALA A 39 0.39 -11.64 14.18
N PRO A 40 1.29 -12.07 15.10
CA PRO A 40 1.03 -13.17 16.03
C PRO A 40 -0.06 -12.89 17.08
N HIS A 41 -0.44 -11.61 17.29
CA HIS A 41 -1.54 -11.22 18.18
C HIS A 41 -2.87 -11.16 17.43
N ASP A 42 -2.85 -10.75 16.17
CA ASP A 42 -4.02 -10.67 15.30
C ASP A 42 -4.43 -12.05 14.75
N ALA A 43 -3.47 -12.91 14.39
CA ALA A 43 -3.67 -14.28 13.92
C ALA A 43 -4.09 -15.22 15.07
N GLY A 44 -5.29 -14.98 15.61
CA GLY A 44 -5.85 -15.70 16.75
C GLY A 44 -6.18 -17.17 16.45
N THR A 45 -6.37 -17.95 17.51
CA THR A 45 -6.67 -19.39 17.42
C THR A 45 -8.00 -19.65 16.68
N GLY A 46 -7.93 -19.98 15.39
CA GLY A 46 -9.09 -20.20 14.52
C GLY A 46 -9.17 -19.25 13.32
N ASP A 47 -8.24 -18.31 13.19
CA ASP A 47 -8.05 -17.49 11.99
C ASP A 47 -7.65 -18.37 10.78
N PRO A 48 -8.18 -18.12 9.56
CA PRO A 48 -7.82 -18.87 8.36
C PRO A 48 -6.41 -18.56 7.80
N TRP A 49 -5.76 -17.47 8.23
CA TRP A 49 -4.50 -16.98 7.69
C TRP A 49 -3.30 -17.35 8.57
N THR A 50 -2.15 -17.56 7.94
CA THR A 50 -0.88 -17.69 8.69
C THR A 50 -0.38 -16.32 9.14
N VAL A 51 0.43 -16.27 10.21
CA VAL A 51 1.10 -15.04 10.69
C VAL A 51 1.78 -14.25 9.57
N SER A 52 2.37 -14.92 8.57
CA SER A 52 3.02 -14.25 7.44
C SER A 52 2.01 -13.61 6.47
N GLU A 53 0.82 -14.17 6.33
CA GLU A 53 -0.26 -13.59 5.53
C GLU A 53 -0.93 -12.44 6.28
N THR A 54 -1.19 -12.60 7.58
CA THR A 54 -1.70 -11.53 8.46
C THR A 54 -0.74 -10.33 8.48
N ALA A 55 0.57 -10.55 8.58
CA ALA A 55 1.57 -9.48 8.51
C ALA A 55 1.54 -8.75 7.16
N ARG A 56 1.47 -9.49 6.05
CA ARG A 56 1.38 -8.94 4.69
C ARG A 56 0.09 -8.15 4.47
N PHE A 57 -1.07 -8.68 4.88
CA PHE A 57 -2.35 -7.99 4.71
C PHE A 57 -2.42 -6.72 5.56
N ARG A 58 -1.91 -6.73 6.80
CA ARG A 58 -1.80 -5.52 7.61
C ARG A 58 -0.85 -4.47 7.03
N LEU A 59 0.23 -4.88 6.36
CA LEU A 59 1.09 -3.95 5.62
C LEU A 59 0.37 -3.40 4.38
N ALA A 60 -0.33 -4.25 3.62
CA ALA A 60 -1.11 -3.86 2.44
C ALA A 60 -2.23 -2.86 2.78
N ASP A 61 -2.99 -3.13 3.84
CA ASP A 61 -4.04 -2.21 4.34
C ASP A 61 -3.44 -0.88 4.80
N ARG A 62 -2.28 -0.89 5.46
CA ARG A 62 -1.57 0.32 5.90
C ARG A 62 -1.01 1.12 4.72
N LEU A 63 -0.39 0.45 3.75
CA LEU A 63 0.08 1.03 2.49
C LEU A 63 -1.07 1.74 1.78
N LYS A 64 -2.19 1.04 1.59
CA LYS A 64 -3.39 1.60 0.97
C LYS A 64 -3.92 2.80 1.74
N TYR A 65 -4.09 2.69 3.06
CA TYR A 65 -4.65 3.75 3.91
C TYR A 65 -3.84 5.05 3.82
N ASP A 66 -2.52 5.00 4.00
CA ASP A 66 -1.68 6.20 3.98
C ASP A 66 -1.67 6.88 2.60
N HIS A 67 -1.80 6.12 1.50
CA HIS A 67 -1.92 6.68 0.15
C HIS A 67 -3.33 7.25 -0.12
N GLU A 68 -4.39 6.62 0.38
CA GLU A 68 -5.76 7.14 0.27
C GLU A 68 -5.95 8.44 1.09
N GLU A 69 -5.36 8.55 2.30
CA GLU A 69 -5.34 9.82 3.05
C GLU A 69 -4.47 10.90 2.38
N MET A 70 -3.37 10.52 1.72
CA MET A 70 -2.58 11.48 0.92
C MET A 70 -3.41 12.05 -0.23
N VAL A 71 -4.19 11.23 -0.94
CA VAL A 71 -5.13 11.71 -1.97
C VAL A 71 -6.24 12.57 -1.35
N GLY A 72 -6.74 12.21 -0.16
CA GLY A 72 -7.75 12.98 0.57
C GLY A 72 -7.29 14.38 0.96
N SER A 73 -6.09 14.52 1.51
CA SER A 73 -5.51 15.84 1.84
C SER A 73 -5.21 16.68 0.60
N VAL A 74 -4.71 16.06 -0.47
CA VAL A 74 -4.57 16.72 -1.79
C VAL A 74 -5.94 17.14 -2.36
N PHE A 75 -7.02 16.41 -2.13
CA PHE A 75 -8.37 16.78 -2.59
C PHE A 75 -8.89 18.07 -1.93
N GLU A 76 -8.64 18.28 -0.63
CA GLU A 76 -9.04 19.51 0.06
C GLU A 76 -8.32 20.75 -0.50
N GLU A 77 -7.00 20.64 -0.75
CA GLU A 77 -6.20 21.73 -1.32
C GLU A 77 -6.46 21.94 -2.84
N ALA A 78 -6.56 20.86 -3.61
CA ALA A 78 -6.60 20.86 -5.08
C ALA A 78 -8.02 20.84 -5.68
N SER A 79 -8.96 21.52 -5.01
CA SER A 79 -10.41 21.61 -5.32
C SER A 79 -10.78 22.33 -6.64
N ARG A 80 -9.96 22.18 -7.69
CA ARG A 80 -10.12 22.82 -9.02
C ARG A 80 -9.99 21.90 -10.24
N ASN A 81 -9.48 20.66 -10.12
CA ASN A 81 -9.31 19.77 -11.28
C ASN A 81 -9.69 18.30 -10.96
N LEU A 82 -11.00 18.03 -10.90
CA LEU A 82 -11.55 16.71 -10.57
C LEU A 82 -11.07 15.57 -11.50
N LEU A 83 -10.81 15.86 -12.78
CA LEU A 83 -10.38 14.85 -13.77
C LEU A 83 -9.07 14.14 -13.40
N TRP A 84 -8.05 14.88 -12.93
CA TRP A 84 -6.77 14.28 -12.57
C TRP A 84 -6.87 13.47 -11.28
N LEU A 85 -7.76 13.86 -10.37
CA LEU A 85 -8.01 13.16 -9.11
C LEU A 85 -8.77 11.84 -9.35
N ASP A 86 -9.78 11.85 -10.22
CA ASP A 86 -10.52 10.64 -10.65
C ASP A 86 -9.58 9.61 -11.32
N LEU A 87 -8.67 10.07 -12.20
CA LEU A 87 -7.66 9.23 -12.82
C LEU A 87 -6.63 8.67 -11.81
N LEU A 88 -6.17 9.48 -10.85
CA LEU A 88 -5.24 9.05 -9.80
C LEU A 88 -5.88 8.04 -8.84
N GLN A 89 -7.12 8.29 -8.41
CA GLN A 89 -7.87 7.41 -7.52
C GLN A 89 -8.21 6.08 -8.21
N SER A 90 -8.56 6.12 -9.50
CA SER A 90 -8.74 4.93 -10.33
C SER A 90 -7.46 4.08 -10.39
N ALA A 91 -6.31 4.70 -10.73
CA ALA A 91 -5.02 4.00 -10.80
C ALA A 91 -4.58 3.40 -9.45
N LEU A 92 -4.82 4.09 -8.33
CA LEU A 92 -4.55 3.58 -6.98
C LEU A 92 -5.51 2.46 -6.56
N SER A 93 -6.72 2.42 -7.11
CA SER A 93 -7.68 1.33 -6.85
C SER A 93 -7.31 0.01 -7.55
N ASP A 94 -6.51 0.07 -8.62
CA ASP A 94 -5.97 -1.10 -9.32
C ASP A 94 -4.67 -1.67 -8.69
N VAL A 95 -4.07 -1.00 -7.70
CA VAL A 95 -2.83 -1.46 -7.05
C VAL A 95 -3.07 -2.74 -6.24
N GLU A 96 -2.25 -3.77 -6.45
CA GLU A 96 -2.21 -4.99 -5.64
C GLU A 96 -1.30 -4.77 -4.43
N TRP A 97 -1.84 -4.08 -3.42
CA TRP A 97 -1.11 -3.68 -2.22
C TRP A 97 -0.49 -4.86 -1.43
N ALA A 98 -0.94 -6.10 -1.66
CA ALA A 98 -0.39 -7.32 -1.06
C ALA A 98 0.69 -8.03 -1.91
N GLU A 99 1.14 -7.42 -3.03
CA GLU A 99 2.35 -7.84 -3.77
C GLU A 99 3.61 -7.08 -3.32
N ILE A 100 3.44 -5.94 -2.63
CA ILE A 100 4.49 -5.01 -2.16
C ILE A 100 5.04 -5.42 -0.78
#